data_AF-A0A812ZPP0-F1
#
_entry.id   AF-A0A812ZPP0-F1
#
_cell.length_a   1.000
_cell.length_b   1.000
_cell.length_c   1.000
_cell.angle_alpha   90.00
_cell.angle_beta   90.00
_cell.angle_gamma   90.00
#
_symmetry.space_group_name_H-M   'P 1'
#
loop_
_entity.id
_entity.type
_entity.pdbx_description
1 polymer ?
#
loop_
_entity_poly.entity_id
_entity_poly.type
_entity_poly.pdbx_seq_one_letter_code
_entity_poly.pdbx_strand_id
1 'polypeptide(L)'
;MWRTLIVLSLPPAFAAGSGRGLWAKVSASCVEFWDQLRKAELHIDALSIEDGIGISASSYRHIHKFLTTVPFDDAVFCVEAAISAATSSDAVLMSHVAESIAKLPNCFREMTFKSEAETRCAQRWYKVAIHVLKVNGLQDAAESMWRRAKSIKGKDGKALIGWPSPSQSPTVWVSGLSTRPYWNCSSWPFIQGLEAAAPVILKEIERKDSEFLTAYPYLQTAGVWEDLFLYRGHQWNTTLCQSMPSTCRLLLPELPTRPGVPYATVYNEEVVIFRSKRGASVGAHCGSSNGVINLHLTLKGGRGTSVSVDGLQVDLRDGEAICFQDSYFHSVHHGLDGEEERISLVVRVMHPDMDAKLLGSRTDSVPDLQAWDRSASLLKEVERLREEYRKLAAAVGGQDSSCSV
;
A
#
# COMPACT_ATOMS: atom_id res chain seq x y z
N MET A 1 6.50 17.93 -13.41
CA MET A 1 5.07 17.71 -13.10
C MET A 1 4.78 16.31 -12.55
N TRP A 2 5.79 15.58 -12.06
CA TRP A 2 5.65 14.27 -11.42
C TRP A 2 6.25 14.40 -10.02
N ARG A 3 5.41 14.64 -9.02
CA ARG A 3 5.80 14.63 -7.60
C ARG A 3 4.96 13.54 -6.95
N THR A 4 5.62 12.77 -6.08
CA THR A 4 5.01 11.81 -5.17
C THR A 4 4.69 10.45 -5.80
N LEU A 5 5.70 9.60 -5.88
CA LEU A 5 5.51 8.15 -5.97
C LEU A 5 6.46 7.51 -4.97
N ILE A 6 5.83 6.86 -3.98
CA ILE A 6 6.38 6.00 -2.91
C ILE A 6 6.46 6.69 -1.56
N VAL A 7 5.34 6.63 -0.86
CA VAL A 7 5.29 6.76 0.59
C VAL A 7 4.65 5.49 1.11
N LEU A 8 5.43 4.70 1.84
CA LEU A 8 4.87 3.71 2.75
C LEU A 8 4.10 4.49 3.82
N SER A 9 2.79 4.35 3.82
CA SER A 9 1.81 4.80 4.83
C SER A 9 2.41 5.49 6.08
N LEU A 10 2.44 6.83 6.06
CA LEU A 10 2.50 7.68 7.24
C LEU A 10 1.09 8.21 7.54
N PRO A 11 0.73 8.44 8.82
CA PRO A 11 -0.62 8.89 9.20
C PRO A 11 -1.01 10.25 8.58
N PRO A 12 -2.32 10.49 8.35
CA PRO A 12 -2.82 11.62 7.58
C PRO A 12 -2.77 12.90 8.42
N ALA A 13 -1.63 13.59 8.39
CA ALA A 13 -1.50 14.95 8.91
C ALA A 13 -0.45 15.77 8.15
N PHE A 14 -0.19 15.50 6.87
CA PHE A 14 0.91 16.16 6.15
C PHE A 14 0.65 16.33 4.65
N ALA A 15 -0.49 16.92 4.28
CA ALA A 15 -0.73 17.39 2.92
C ALA A 15 -0.90 18.91 2.94
N ALA A 16 0.11 19.60 2.39
CA ALA A 16 0.21 21.03 2.02
C ALA A 16 1.28 21.79 2.81
N GLY A 17 2.40 22.09 2.14
CA GLY A 17 3.42 22.99 2.65
C GLY A 17 4.79 22.68 2.07
N SER A 18 5.50 23.72 1.65
CA SER A 18 6.87 23.68 1.14
C SER A 18 7.76 22.67 1.88
N GLY A 19 8.66 22.00 1.16
CA GLY A 19 9.52 20.91 1.63
C GLY A 19 10.47 21.20 2.79
N ARG A 20 10.25 22.27 3.56
CA ARG A 20 10.86 22.55 4.86
C ARG A 20 9.99 22.08 6.05
N GLY A 21 8.67 21.90 5.88
CA GLY A 21 7.78 21.48 6.97
C GLY A 21 7.92 20.00 7.38
N LEU A 22 8.38 19.14 6.46
CA LEU A 22 8.57 17.71 6.70
C LEU A 22 9.67 17.45 7.75
N TRP A 23 10.65 18.36 7.87
CA TRP A 23 11.86 18.20 8.68
C TRP A 23 11.72 18.65 10.14
N ALA A 24 10.63 19.35 10.49
CA ALA A 24 10.45 19.91 11.83
C ALA A 24 10.19 18.85 12.93
N LYS A 25 9.92 17.59 12.55
CA LYS A 25 9.71 16.45 13.46
C LYS A 25 10.67 15.28 13.23
N VAL A 26 11.66 15.48 12.37
CA VAL A 26 12.61 14.44 11.99
C VAL A 26 13.75 14.46 13.01
N SER A 27 14.12 13.31 13.57
CA SER A 27 15.21 13.24 14.56
C SER A 27 16.51 13.80 13.96
N ALA A 28 17.39 14.34 14.80
CA ALA A 28 18.69 14.86 14.34
C ALA A 28 19.45 13.84 13.48
N SER A 29 19.33 12.55 13.82
CA SER A 29 19.90 11.42 13.08
C SER A 29 19.36 11.31 11.65
N CYS A 30 18.08 11.56 11.41
CA CYS A 30 17.50 11.51 10.07
C CYS A 30 17.83 12.76 9.23
N VAL A 31 18.01 13.93 9.85
CA VAL A 31 18.55 15.11 9.16
C VAL A 31 19.99 14.85 8.71
N GLU A 32 20.81 14.30 9.60
CA GLU A 32 22.19 13.92 9.29
C GLU A 32 22.24 12.88 8.17
N PHE A 33 21.37 11.87 8.20
CA PHE A 33 21.22 10.88 7.14
C PHE A 33 20.93 11.52 5.78
N TRP A 34 19.96 12.43 5.74
CA TRP A 34 19.57 13.10 4.50
C TRP A 34 20.69 13.99 3.94
N ASP A 35 21.39 14.69 4.81
CA ASP A 35 22.56 15.48 4.41
C ASP A 35 23.69 14.58 3.88
N GLN A 36 23.90 13.40 4.47
CA GLN A 36 24.84 12.41 3.96
C GLN A 36 24.40 11.82 2.62
N LEU A 37 23.11 11.53 2.43
CA LEU A 37 22.56 11.05 1.16
C LEU A 37 22.74 12.06 0.03
N ARG A 38 22.42 13.34 0.28
CA ARG A 38 22.63 14.40 -0.73
C ARG A 38 24.10 14.60 -1.08
N LYS A 39 25.01 14.46 -0.11
CA LYS A 39 26.46 14.45 -0.39
C LYS A 39 26.88 13.24 -1.24
N ALA A 40 26.25 12.09 -1.05
CA ALA A 40 26.50 10.88 -1.83
C ALA A 40 25.95 10.96 -3.26
N GLU A 41 24.85 11.70 -3.47
CA GLU A 41 24.21 11.97 -4.76
C GLU A 41 25.10 12.84 -5.68
N LEU A 42 25.81 13.82 -5.10
CA LEU A 42 26.79 14.67 -5.80
C LEU A 42 28.00 13.91 -6.36
N HIS A 43 28.15 12.61 -6.04
CA HIS A 43 29.22 11.74 -6.56
C HIS A 43 28.71 10.64 -7.51
N ILE A 44 27.42 10.66 -7.86
CA ILE A 44 26.85 9.83 -8.93
C ILE A 44 27.07 10.59 -10.25
N ASP A 45 28.33 10.76 -10.65
CA ASP A 45 28.67 11.42 -11.92
C ASP A 45 28.33 10.52 -13.11
N ALA A 46 27.74 11.16 -14.13
CA ALA A 46 27.42 10.74 -15.50
C ALA A 46 28.26 9.60 -16.12
N LEU A 47 28.09 8.37 -15.66
CA LEU A 47 28.65 7.17 -16.28
C LEU A 47 27.53 6.26 -16.81
N SER A 48 27.75 5.84 -18.05
CA SER A 48 26.85 5.23 -19.01
C SER A 48 25.95 4.11 -18.47
N ILE A 49 24.73 4.11 -19.01
CA ILE A 49 23.60 3.22 -18.74
C ILE A 49 23.92 1.72 -18.97
N GLU A 50 25.05 1.37 -19.58
CA GLU A 50 25.29 0.03 -20.12
C GLU A 50 25.95 -1.00 -19.18
N ASP A 51 26.60 -0.61 -18.07
CA ASP A 51 27.42 -1.55 -17.27
C ASP A 51 26.92 -1.87 -15.84
N GLY A 52 25.63 -1.63 -15.56
CA GLY A 52 25.05 -1.96 -14.26
C GLY A 52 25.33 -0.86 -13.23
N ILE A 53 24.34 0.02 -13.11
CA ILE A 53 24.37 1.15 -12.18
C ILE A 53 24.52 0.63 -10.74
N GLY A 54 25.61 1.03 -10.10
CA GLY A 54 25.81 0.93 -8.67
C GLY A 54 26.13 2.31 -8.10
N ILE A 55 25.57 2.64 -6.94
CA ILE A 55 26.08 3.75 -6.13
C ILE A 55 27.59 3.58 -5.91
N SER A 56 28.35 4.68 -5.90
CA SER A 56 29.80 4.60 -5.68
C SER A 56 30.12 3.77 -4.44
N ALA A 57 31.21 3.01 -4.44
CA ALA A 57 31.61 2.20 -3.29
C ALA A 57 31.76 3.07 -2.01
N SER A 58 32.10 4.35 -2.17
CA SER A 58 32.11 5.33 -1.09
C SER A 58 30.71 5.62 -0.57
N SER A 59 29.76 5.95 -1.45
CA SER A 59 28.35 6.22 -1.12
C SER A 59 27.71 5.02 -0.42
N TYR A 60 27.93 3.80 -0.92
CA TYR A 60 27.45 2.58 -0.27
C TYR A 60 28.00 2.40 1.15
N ARG A 61 29.30 2.60 1.35
CA ARG A 61 29.92 2.50 2.68
C ARG A 61 29.33 3.52 3.67
N HIS A 62 29.04 4.74 3.23
CA HIS A 62 28.43 5.76 4.09
C HIS A 62 27.00 5.40 4.49
N ILE A 63 26.16 5.01 3.53
CA ILE A 63 24.78 4.58 3.78
C ILE A 63 24.78 3.38 4.74
N HIS A 64 25.62 2.38 4.45
CA HIS A 64 25.71 1.19 5.29
C HIS A 64 26.21 1.50 6.71
N LYS A 65 27.22 2.38 6.84
CA LYS A 65 27.70 2.84 8.14
C LYS A 65 26.59 3.53 8.91
N PHE A 66 25.86 4.45 8.31
CA PHE A 66 24.72 5.11 8.96
C PHE A 66 23.71 4.07 9.45
N LEU A 67 23.20 3.22 8.54
CA LEU A 67 22.15 2.24 8.82
C LEU A 67 22.53 1.20 9.88
N THR A 68 23.82 0.98 10.14
CA THR A 68 24.32 0.06 11.16
C THR A 68 24.65 0.75 12.49
N THR A 69 24.73 2.08 12.51
CA THR A 69 25.06 2.88 13.72
C THR A 69 23.86 3.47 14.43
N VAL A 70 22.72 3.65 13.73
CA VAL A 70 21.47 4.13 14.34
C VAL A 70 20.57 2.96 14.75
N PRO A 71 19.70 3.14 15.76
CA PRO A 71 18.68 2.14 16.07
C PRO A 71 17.86 1.76 14.83
N PHE A 72 17.52 0.49 14.71
CA PHE A 72 16.88 -0.05 13.51
C PHE A 72 15.56 0.66 13.15
N ASP A 73 14.74 0.96 14.16
CA ASP A 73 13.46 1.65 13.95
C ASP A 73 13.66 3.08 13.44
N ASP A 74 14.72 3.76 13.93
CA ASP A 74 15.09 5.09 13.44
C ASP A 74 15.61 5.02 12.00
N ALA A 75 16.46 4.03 11.66
CA ALA A 75 16.91 3.81 10.28
C ALA A 75 15.73 3.59 9.31
N VAL A 76 14.77 2.74 9.69
CA VAL A 76 13.55 2.48 8.92
C VAL A 76 12.78 3.78 8.71
N PHE A 77 12.53 4.52 9.79
CA PHE A 77 11.80 5.79 9.72
C PHE A 77 12.52 6.82 8.83
N CYS A 78 13.84 6.98 8.96
CA CYS A 78 14.61 7.90 8.14
C CYS A 78 14.53 7.55 6.65
N VAL A 79 14.58 6.26 6.31
CA VAL A 79 14.49 5.82 4.91
C VAL A 79 13.09 5.97 4.36
N GLU A 80 12.04 5.66 5.14
CA GLU A 80 10.66 5.92 4.71
C GLU A 80 10.44 7.41 4.43
N ALA A 81 10.93 8.29 5.31
CA ALA A 81 10.89 9.74 5.10
C ALA A 81 11.71 10.17 3.87
N ALA A 82 12.90 9.62 3.67
CA ALA A 82 13.77 9.91 2.54
C ALA A 82 13.12 9.52 1.19
N ILE A 83 12.57 8.31 1.10
CA ILE A 83 11.88 7.84 -0.11
C ILE A 83 10.64 8.70 -0.38
N SER A 84 9.94 9.12 0.67
CA SER A 84 8.76 9.99 0.55
C SER A 84 9.09 11.39 0.02
N ALA A 85 10.29 11.89 0.32
CA ALA A 85 10.78 13.19 -0.14
C ALA A 85 11.51 13.10 -1.50
N ALA A 86 11.80 11.89 -1.97
CA ALA A 86 12.59 11.66 -3.17
C ALA A 86 11.85 12.08 -4.45
N THR A 87 12.64 12.44 -5.44
CA THR A 87 12.21 12.76 -6.80
C THR A 87 12.58 11.64 -7.76
N SER A 88 12.15 11.73 -9.01
CA SER A 88 12.44 10.72 -10.04
C SER A 88 13.94 10.58 -10.33
N SER A 89 14.75 11.64 -10.13
CA SER A 89 16.21 11.55 -10.27
C SER A 89 16.85 10.67 -9.20
N ASP A 90 16.17 10.48 -8.07
CA ASP A 90 16.73 9.82 -6.89
C ASP A 90 16.37 8.32 -6.87
N ALA A 91 15.64 7.84 -7.88
CA ALA A 91 15.04 6.51 -7.91
C ALA A 91 16.08 5.39 -7.69
N VAL A 92 17.23 5.49 -8.37
CA VAL A 92 18.32 4.53 -8.22
C VAL A 92 18.88 4.56 -6.79
N LEU A 93 19.21 5.75 -6.28
CA LEU A 93 19.74 5.92 -4.93
C LEU A 93 18.77 5.35 -3.88
N MET A 94 17.49 5.72 -3.96
CA MET A 94 16.45 5.24 -3.05
C MET A 94 16.26 3.73 -3.12
N SER A 95 16.37 3.12 -4.31
CA SER A 95 16.31 1.66 -4.45
C SER A 95 17.48 0.96 -3.76
N HIS A 96 18.69 1.53 -3.79
CA HIS A 96 19.85 0.99 -3.08
C HIS A 96 19.78 1.20 -1.57
N VAL A 97 19.22 2.32 -1.12
CA VAL A 97 18.96 2.57 0.29
C VAL A 97 17.95 1.55 0.84
N ALA A 98 16.85 1.31 0.13
CA ALA A 98 15.87 0.27 0.47
C ALA A 98 16.52 -1.12 0.50
N GLU A 99 17.31 -1.49 -0.52
CA GLU A 99 18.07 -2.75 -0.53
C GLU A 99 19.05 -2.86 0.66
N SER A 100 19.66 -1.75 1.08
CA SER A 100 20.58 -1.74 2.20
C SER A 100 19.89 -2.05 3.53
N ILE A 101 18.67 -1.54 3.75
CA ILE A 101 17.84 -1.96 4.89
C ILE A 101 17.46 -3.43 4.79
N ALA A 102 17.07 -3.90 3.60
CA ALA A 102 16.68 -5.31 3.40
C ALA A 102 17.78 -6.30 3.85
N LYS A 103 19.05 -5.89 3.75
CA LYS A 103 20.23 -6.67 4.10
C LYS A 103 20.69 -6.50 5.56
N LEU A 104 20.10 -5.61 6.35
CA LEU A 104 20.45 -5.47 7.76
C LEU A 104 20.11 -6.76 8.53
N PRO A 105 20.92 -7.17 9.53
CA PRO A 105 20.67 -8.39 10.31
C PRO A 105 19.26 -8.46 10.90
N ASN A 106 18.72 -7.33 11.37
CA ASN A 106 17.38 -7.22 11.95
C ASN A 106 16.26 -7.59 10.95
N CYS A 107 16.43 -7.23 9.67
CA CYS A 107 15.48 -7.58 8.62
C CYS A 107 15.73 -8.97 8.06
N PHE A 108 16.99 -9.29 7.81
CA PHE A 108 17.36 -10.52 7.13
C PHE A 108 17.08 -11.75 8.00
N ARG A 109 17.19 -11.65 9.33
CA ARG A 109 16.86 -12.75 10.24
C ARG A 109 15.42 -13.24 10.07
N GLU A 110 14.47 -12.38 9.67
CA GLU A 110 13.07 -12.80 9.47
C GLU A 110 12.91 -13.86 8.38
N MET A 111 13.82 -13.88 7.40
CA MET A 111 13.82 -14.87 6.33
C MET A 111 14.09 -16.30 6.83
N THR A 112 14.59 -16.47 8.06
CA THR A 112 14.92 -17.79 8.63
C THR A 112 13.83 -18.38 9.52
N PHE A 113 12.92 -17.56 10.05
CA PHE A 113 11.90 -18.01 11.00
C PHE A 113 10.46 -17.66 10.62
N LYS A 114 10.21 -16.65 9.76
CA LYS A 114 8.88 -16.38 9.20
C LYS A 114 8.70 -17.15 7.90
N SER A 115 7.48 -17.59 7.59
CA SER A 115 7.09 -18.14 6.29
C SER A 115 6.93 -17.07 5.21
N GLU A 116 6.86 -17.44 3.91
CA GLU A 116 6.59 -16.47 2.82
C GLU A 116 5.17 -15.89 2.90
N ALA A 117 4.26 -16.65 3.53
CA ALA A 117 2.88 -16.26 3.80
C ALA A 117 2.75 -15.25 4.96
N GLU A 118 3.87 -14.71 5.44
CA GLU A 118 3.95 -13.66 6.45
C GLU A 118 4.71 -12.45 5.91
N THR A 119 4.44 -11.28 6.50
CA THR A 119 5.21 -10.07 6.21
C THR A 119 6.65 -10.22 6.72
N ARG A 120 7.61 -10.19 5.80
CA ARG A 120 9.04 -10.19 6.09
C ARG A 120 9.68 -8.86 5.74
N CYS A 121 10.52 -8.33 6.62
CA CYS A 121 11.17 -7.03 6.45
C CYS A 121 11.97 -6.97 5.13
N ALA A 122 12.86 -7.93 4.88
CA ALA A 122 13.70 -7.93 3.68
C ALA A 122 12.84 -7.96 2.40
N GLN A 123 11.82 -8.82 2.36
CA GLN A 123 10.88 -8.91 1.24
C GLN A 123 10.15 -7.58 1.01
N ARG A 124 9.66 -6.91 2.07
CA ARG A 124 9.04 -5.59 1.97
C ARG A 124 9.98 -4.56 1.33
N TRP A 125 11.23 -4.50 1.76
CA TRP A 125 12.17 -3.49 1.25
C TRP A 125 12.64 -3.77 -0.17
N TYR A 126 12.80 -5.03 -0.57
CA TYR A 126 13.01 -5.37 -1.97
C TYR A 126 11.81 -4.98 -2.84
N LYS A 127 10.57 -5.15 -2.35
CA LYS A 127 9.36 -4.68 -3.04
C LYS A 127 9.42 -3.18 -3.25
N VAL A 128 9.70 -2.41 -2.20
CA VAL A 128 9.86 -0.95 -2.27
C VAL A 128 10.90 -0.59 -3.33
N ALA A 129 12.08 -1.20 -3.28
CA ALA A 129 13.17 -0.91 -4.22
C ALA A 129 12.78 -1.19 -5.69
N ILE A 130 12.12 -2.33 -5.96
CA ILE A 130 11.61 -2.70 -7.29
C ILE A 130 10.56 -1.68 -7.74
N HIS A 131 9.65 -1.27 -6.85
CA HIS A 131 8.58 -0.33 -7.17
C HIS A 131 9.13 1.06 -7.48
N VAL A 132 10.10 1.56 -6.71
CA VAL A 132 10.85 2.81 -7.01
C VAL A 132 11.36 2.81 -8.43
N LEU A 133 11.99 1.73 -8.86
CA LEU A 133 12.56 1.64 -10.20
C LEU A 133 11.46 1.55 -11.27
N LYS A 134 10.44 0.71 -11.07
CA LYS A 134 9.34 0.51 -12.04
C LYS A 134 8.54 1.79 -12.30
N VAL A 135 8.12 2.50 -11.25
CA VAL A 135 7.29 3.71 -11.41
C VAL A 135 8.03 4.85 -12.10
N ASN A 136 9.37 4.83 -12.06
CA ASN A 136 10.24 5.79 -12.73
C ASN A 136 10.73 5.31 -14.10
N GLY A 137 10.13 4.24 -14.66
CA GLY A 137 10.46 3.74 -15.99
C GLY A 137 11.77 2.94 -16.09
N LEU A 138 12.44 2.65 -14.97
CA LEU A 138 13.73 1.96 -14.92
C LEU A 138 13.54 0.43 -14.88
N GLN A 139 12.97 -0.16 -15.94
CA GLN A 139 12.59 -1.58 -15.96
C GLN A 139 13.79 -2.53 -15.80
N ASP A 140 14.91 -2.29 -16.48
CA ASP A 140 16.11 -3.14 -16.38
C ASP A 140 16.72 -3.13 -14.98
N ALA A 141 16.71 -1.95 -14.33
CA ALA A 141 17.16 -1.82 -12.95
C ALA A 141 16.22 -2.56 -11.99
N ALA A 142 14.90 -2.46 -12.20
CA ALA A 142 13.90 -3.18 -11.40
C ALA A 142 14.05 -4.71 -11.54
N GLU A 143 14.29 -5.19 -12.75
CA GLU A 143 14.58 -6.59 -13.05
C GLU A 143 15.87 -7.06 -12.36
N SER A 144 16.93 -6.24 -12.40
CA SER A 144 18.18 -6.51 -11.66
C SER A 144 17.95 -6.58 -10.15
N MET A 145 17.17 -5.65 -9.58
CA MET A 145 16.80 -5.65 -8.16
C MET A 145 15.98 -6.91 -7.79
N TRP A 146 15.04 -7.30 -8.64
CA TRP A 146 14.27 -8.55 -8.47
C TRP A 146 15.17 -9.79 -8.50
N ARG A 147 16.13 -9.89 -9.44
CA ARG A 147 17.10 -11.00 -9.47
C ARG A 147 17.93 -11.08 -8.19
N ARG A 148 18.34 -9.95 -7.63
CA ARG A 148 19.04 -9.90 -6.33
C ARG A 148 18.15 -10.34 -5.17
N ALA A 149 16.86 -10.00 -5.16
CA ALA A 149 15.92 -10.54 -4.19
C ALA A 149 15.79 -12.08 -4.32
N LYS A 150 15.69 -12.60 -5.55
CA LYS A 150 15.56 -14.04 -5.86
C LYS A 150 16.82 -14.86 -5.61
N SER A 151 17.99 -14.22 -5.56
CA SER A 151 19.26 -14.90 -5.27
C SER A 151 19.42 -15.24 -3.78
N ILE A 152 18.57 -14.69 -2.90
CA ILE A 152 18.53 -15.05 -1.48
C ILE A 152 18.04 -16.49 -1.35
N LYS A 153 18.94 -17.38 -0.92
CA LYS A 153 18.67 -18.82 -0.77
C LYS A 153 18.62 -19.24 0.70
N GLY A 154 17.78 -20.23 0.98
CA GLY A 154 17.77 -20.97 2.24
C GLY A 154 18.92 -21.96 2.32
N LYS A 155 19.02 -22.66 3.46
CA LYS A 155 20.01 -23.73 3.67
C LYS A 155 19.84 -24.90 2.68
N ASP A 156 18.64 -25.07 2.15
CA ASP A 156 18.29 -26.07 1.14
C ASP A 156 18.57 -25.60 -0.31
N GLY A 157 19.17 -24.41 -0.49
CA GLY A 157 19.47 -23.83 -1.79
C GLY A 157 18.25 -23.24 -2.52
N LYS A 158 17.04 -23.31 -1.96
CA LYS A 158 15.83 -22.76 -2.58
C LYS A 158 15.72 -21.26 -2.37
N ALA A 159 15.12 -20.57 -3.33
CA ALA A 159 14.85 -19.13 -3.18
C ALA A 159 13.90 -18.92 -1.99
N LEU A 160 14.23 -17.97 -1.11
CA LEU A 160 13.36 -17.60 0.02
C LEU A 160 12.31 -16.55 -0.35
N ILE A 161 12.36 -16.00 -1.57
CA ILE A 161 11.39 -15.06 -2.12
C ILE A 161 10.77 -15.69 -3.37
N GLY A 162 9.45 -15.86 -3.36
CA GLY A 162 8.70 -16.64 -4.33
C GLY A 162 8.27 -15.89 -5.58
N TRP A 163 8.46 -14.56 -5.63
CA TRP A 163 8.00 -13.70 -6.72
C TRP A 163 8.41 -14.22 -8.11
N PRO A 164 7.49 -14.27 -9.09
CA PRO A 164 7.79 -14.76 -10.43
C PRO A 164 8.40 -13.69 -11.33
N SER A 165 8.17 -12.40 -11.07
CA SER A 165 8.67 -11.29 -11.87
C SER A 165 8.73 -9.99 -11.04
N PRO A 166 9.42 -8.93 -11.49
CA PRO A 166 9.33 -7.62 -10.85
C PRO A 166 7.91 -7.03 -10.91
N SER A 167 7.09 -7.44 -11.89
CA SER A 167 5.69 -7.04 -12.00
C SER A 167 4.77 -7.72 -10.98
N GLN A 168 5.20 -8.78 -10.30
CA GLN A 168 4.40 -9.42 -9.25
C GLN A 168 5.23 -9.63 -7.99
N SER A 169 5.33 -8.57 -7.20
CA SER A 169 6.20 -8.49 -6.02
C SER A 169 5.43 -8.12 -4.74
N PRO A 170 4.37 -8.87 -4.34
CA PRO A 170 3.61 -8.56 -3.14
C PRO A 170 4.43 -8.77 -1.86
N THR A 171 4.04 -8.11 -0.78
CA THR A 171 4.73 -8.20 0.51
C THR A 171 4.59 -9.59 1.15
N VAL A 172 3.45 -10.24 0.95
CA VAL A 172 3.12 -11.59 1.40
C VAL A 172 2.95 -12.48 0.17
N TRP A 173 3.63 -13.62 0.15
CA TRP A 173 3.60 -14.55 -0.96
C TRP A 173 3.18 -15.93 -0.46
N VAL A 174 2.01 -16.40 -0.90
CA VAL A 174 1.57 -17.77 -0.63
C VAL A 174 1.97 -18.62 -1.83
N SER A 175 2.95 -19.50 -1.63
CA SER A 175 3.46 -20.37 -2.69
C SER A 175 2.40 -21.42 -3.06
N GLY A 176 2.30 -21.77 -4.35
CA GLY A 176 1.37 -22.79 -4.84
C GLY A 176 0.03 -22.26 -5.35
N LEU A 177 -0.28 -20.97 -5.16
CA LEU A 177 -1.43 -20.35 -5.83
C LEU A 177 -1.16 -20.21 -7.33
N SER A 178 -2.16 -20.50 -8.17
CA SER A 178 -2.06 -20.14 -9.58
C SER A 178 -2.01 -18.62 -9.75
N THR A 179 -1.45 -18.13 -10.85
CA THR A 179 -1.23 -16.69 -11.04
C THR A 179 -1.57 -16.27 -12.46
N ARG A 180 -2.30 -15.17 -12.58
CA ARG A 180 -2.62 -14.51 -13.86
C ARG A 180 -3.08 -13.07 -13.57
N PRO A 181 -2.76 -12.11 -14.46
CA PRO A 181 -3.14 -10.72 -14.26
C PRO A 181 -4.67 -10.54 -14.21
N TYR A 182 -5.38 -11.08 -15.22
CA TYR A 182 -6.83 -11.08 -15.30
C TYR A 182 -7.43 -12.48 -15.15
N TRP A 183 -8.57 -12.53 -14.48
CA TRP A 183 -9.34 -13.74 -14.16
C TRP A 183 -10.70 -13.70 -14.85
N ASN A 184 -11.24 -14.89 -15.13
CA ASN A 184 -12.64 -14.99 -15.55
C ASN A 184 -13.53 -14.74 -14.32
N CYS A 185 -14.30 -13.64 -14.36
CA CYS A 185 -15.23 -13.28 -13.29
C CYS A 185 -16.27 -14.36 -12.99
N SER A 186 -16.59 -15.23 -13.96
CA SER A 186 -17.50 -16.38 -13.76
C SER A 186 -17.02 -17.38 -12.70
N SER A 187 -15.77 -17.28 -12.24
CA SER A 187 -15.27 -18.05 -11.09
C SER A 187 -15.95 -17.66 -9.77
N TRP A 188 -16.61 -16.50 -9.72
CA TRP A 188 -17.41 -16.01 -8.59
C TRP A 188 -18.84 -15.72 -9.05
N PRO A 189 -19.73 -16.72 -9.06
CA PRO A 189 -21.07 -16.59 -9.65
C PRO A 189 -21.89 -15.40 -9.11
N PHE A 190 -21.68 -15.01 -7.85
CA PHE A 190 -22.37 -13.87 -7.25
C PHE A 190 -22.09 -12.53 -7.96
N ILE A 191 -21.00 -12.41 -8.72
CA ILE A 191 -20.69 -11.20 -9.48
C ILE A 191 -21.78 -10.87 -10.50
N GLN A 192 -22.41 -11.88 -11.11
CA GLN A 192 -23.52 -11.69 -12.06
C GLN A 192 -24.75 -11.09 -11.35
N GLY A 193 -24.96 -11.48 -10.08
CA GLY A 193 -25.99 -10.89 -9.24
C GLY A 193 -25.72 -9.41 -8.92
N LEU A 194 -24.45 -9.05 -8.72
CA LEU A 194 -24.03 -7.66 -8.52
C LEU A 194 -24.16 -6.83 -9.81
N GLU A 195 -23.74 -7.37 -10.96
CA GLU A 195 -23.90 -6.74 -12.28
C GLU A 195 -25.38 -6.48 -12.59
N ALA A 196 -26.25 -7.48 -12.42
CA ALA A 196 -27.69 -7.33 -12.61
C ALA A 196 -28.32 -6.31 -11.63
N ALA A 197 -27.74 -6.16 -10.43
CA ALA A 197 -28.19 -5.20 -9.43
C ALA A 197 -27.48 -3.85 -9.51
N ALA A 198 -26.58 -3.62 -10.49
CA ALA A 198 -25.76 -2.41 -10.57
C ALA A 198 -26.57 -1.10 -10.48
N PRO A 199 -27.74 -0.94 -11.13
CA PRO A 199 -28.56 0.27 -11.00
C PRO A 199 -29.09 0.49 -9.56
N VAL A 200 -29.41 -0.59 -8.84
CA VAL A 200 -29.89 -0.52 -7.45
C VAL A 200 -28.75 -0.14 -6.52
N ILE A 201 -27.58 -0.78 -6.70
CA ILE A 201 -26.37 -0.52 -5.92
C ILE A 201 -25.94 0.95 -6.10
N LEU A 202 -25.90 1.43 -7.35
CA LEU A 202 -25.54 2.81 -7.66
C LEU A 202 -26.46 3.81 -6.95
N LYS A 203 -27.77 3.59 -6.98
CA LYS A 203 -28.76 4.45 -6.31
C LYS A 203 -28.60 4.48 -4.79
N GLU A 204 -28.16 3.38 -4.17
CA GLU A 204 -27.83 3.35 -2.74
C GLU A 204 -26.57 4.17 -2.44
N ILE A 205 -25.55 4.11 -3.31
CA ILE A 205 -24.27 4.83 -3.16
C ILE A 205 -24.40 6.33 -3.39
N GLU A 206 -25.19 6.78 -4.36
CA GLU A 206 -25.35 8.21 -4.66
C GLU A 206 -25.96 9.00 -3.49
N ARG A 207 -26.57 8.31 -2.52
CA ARG A 207 -27.07 8.90 -1.26
C ARG A 207 -26.01 8.98 -0.16
N LYS A 208 -24.74 8.67 -0.49
CA LYS A 208 -23.61 8.56 0.46
C LYS A 208 -22.49 9.56 0.21
N ASP A 209 -22.80 10.64 -0.51
CA ASP A 209 -21.84 11.65 -0.95
C ASP A 209 -20.96 12.19 0.19
N SER A 210 -21.56 12.42 1.37
CA SER A 210 -20.90 12.93 2.57
C SER A 210 -20.04 11.92 3.33
N GLU A 211 -20.12 10.63 3.02
CA GLU A 211 -19.38 9.58 3.74
C GLU A 211 -18.06 9.17 3.05
N PHE A 212 -17.83 9.62 1.82
CA PHE A 212 -16.59 9.36 1.10
C PHE A 212 -15.41 10.09 1.72
N LEU A 213 -14.27 9.40 1.81
CA LEU A 213 -13.00 9.95 2.29
C LEU A 213 -11.94 9.86 1.19
N THR A 214 -10.88 10.67 1.25
CA THR A 214 -9.77 10.55 0.30
C THR A 214 -9.15 9.15 0.35
N ALA A 215 -9.14 8.46 -0.79
CA ALA A 215 -8.58 7.13 -0.93
C ALA A 215 -7.06 7.19 -1.02
N TYR A 216 -6.39 6.36 -0.21
CA TYR A 216 -4.95 6.09 -0.24
C TYR A 216 -4.10 7.21 -0.89
N PRO A 217 -3.92 8.37 -0.24
CA PRO A 217 -3.35 9.57 -0.87
C PRO A 217 -1.97 9.36 -1.53
N TYR A 218 -1.22 8.36 -1.06
CA TYR A 218 0.11 8.00 -1.59
C TYR A 218 0.08 7.25 -2.94
N LEU A 219 -1.08 6.74 -3.36
CA LEU A 219 -1.29 6.10 -4.66
C LEU A 219 -1.95 7.05 -5.66
N GLN A 220 -2.59 8.12 -5.19
CA GLN A 220 -3.24 9.08 -6.08
C GLN A 220 -2.18 9.99 -6.72
N THR A 221 -2.02 9.86 -8.04
CA THR A 221 -1.06 10.65 -8.83
C THR A 221 -1.68 11.90 -9.46
N ALA A 222 -2.99 11.91 -9.66
CA ALA A 222 -3.75 13.06 -10.17
C ALA A 222 -5.23 12.99 -9.77
N GLY A 223 -5.92 14.12 -9.83
CA GLY A 223 -7.38 14.27 -9.67
C GLY A 223 -7.88 14.03 -8.24
N VAL A 224 -9.13 13.55 -8.13
CA VAL A 224 -9.78 13.19 -6.86
C VAL A 224 -10.13 11.72 -6.89
N TRP A 225 -9.71 10.98 -5.88
CA TRP A 225 -10.03 9.57 -5.66
C TRP A 225 -10.41 9.36 -4.19
N GLU A 226 -11.55 8.74 -3.99
CA GLU A 226 -12.20 8.58 -2.69
C GLU A 226 -12.69 7.16 -2.49
N ASP A 227 -12.79 6.74 -1.22
CA ASP A 227 -13.26 5.43 -0.82
C ASP A 227 -14.36 5.47 0.25
N LEU A 228 -15.13 4.38 0.29
CA LEU A 228 -16.13 4.09 1.32
C LEU A 228 -16.16 2.57 1.56
N PHE A 229 -15.79 2.14 2.76
CA PHE A 229 -15.70 0.71 3.10
C PHE A 229 -17.00 0.19 3.73
N LEU A 230 -17.60 -0.83 3.10
CA LEU A 230 -18.70 -1.62 3.66
C LEU A 230 -18.20 -2.79 4.52
N TYR A 231 -17.06 -3.37 4.16
CA TYR A 231 -16.44 -4.49 4.89
C TYR A 231 -14.92 -4.32 4.89
N ARG A 232 -14.31 -4.32 6.08
CA ARG A 232 -12.86 -4.20 6.25
C ARG A 232 -12.41 -4.79 7.58
N GLY A 233 -11.22 -5.39 7.62
CA GLY A 233 -10.70 -5.99 8.85
C GLY A 233 -11.63 -7.07 9.42
N HIS A 234 -12.29 -7.81 8.52
CA HIS A 234 -13.27 -8.85 8.86
C HIS A 234 -14.54 -8.36 9.57
N GLN A 235 -14.86 -7.07 9.44
CA GLN A 235 -16.04 -6.46 10.04
C GLN A 235 -16.87 -5.69 9.02
N TRP A 236 -18.19 -5.87 9.09
CA TRP A 236 -19.15 -5.09 8.33
C TRP A 236 -19.42 -3.75 9.01
N ASN A 237 -19.49 -2.69 8.21
CA ASN A 237 -20.03 -1.41 8.67
C ASN A 237 -21.55 -1.51 8.76
N THR A 238 -22.05 -1.82 9.96
CA THR A 238 -23.48 -2.05 10.20
C THR A 238 -24.34 -0.84 9.85
N THR A 239 -23.85 0.38 10.12
CA THR A 239 -24.57 1.62 9.80
C THR A 239 -24.71 1.80 8.29
N LEU A 240 -23.62 1.60 7.53
CA LEU A 240 -23.70 1.66 6.07
C LEU A 240 -24.61 0.56 5.52
N CYS A 241 -24.51 -0.68 6.02
CA CYS A 241 -25.37 -1.77 5.57
C CYS A 241 -26.86 -1.56 5.85
N GLN A 242 -27.23 -0.92 6.96
CA GLN A 242 -28.62 -0.53 7.20
C GLN A 242 -29.12 0.48 6.16
N SER A 243 -28.21 1.33 5.67
CA SER A 243 -28.51 2.39 4.70
C SER A 243 -28.32 1.99 3.24
N MET A 244 -27.69 0.84 2.99
CA MET A 244 -27.47 0.19 1.70
C MET A 244 -27.93 -1.29 1.75
N PRO A 245 -29.20 -1.54 2.11
CA PRO A 245 -29.69 -2.88 2.44
C PRO A 245 -29.67 -3.84 1.25
N SER A 246 -29.86 -3.35 0.03
CA SER A 246 -29.86 -4.20 -1.15
C SER A 246 -28.44 -4.68 -1.45
N THR A 247 -27.48 -3.76 -1.39
CA THR A 247 -26.05 -4.04 -1.60
C THR A 247 -25.53 -5.03 -0.57
N CYS A 248 -25.73 -4.77 0.74
CA CYS A 248 -25.23 -5.67 1.77
C CYS A 248 -25.94 -7.03 1.77
N ARG A 249 -27.25 -7.09 1.45
CA ARG A 249 -27.96 -8.37 1.33
C ARG A 249 -27.36 -9.28 0.25
N LEU A 250 -26.83 -8.72 -0.83
CA LEU A 250 -26.18 -9.49 -1.90
C LEU A 250 -24.80 -10.01 -1.49
N LEU A 251 -24.08 -9.29 -0.64
CA LEU A 251 -22.68 -9.60 -0.30
C LEU A 251 -22.51 -10.37 1.01
N LEU A 252 -23.43 -10.22 1.96
CA LEU A 252 -23.37 -10.91 3.26
C LEU A 252 -23.27 -12.43 3.15
N PRO A 253 -24.01 -13.12 2.25
CA PRO A 253 -23.90 -14.57 2.11
C PRO A 253 -22.57 -15.03 1.47
N GLU A 254 -21.88 -14.13 0.77
CA GLU A 254 -20.71 -14.45 -0.05
C GLU A 254 -19.39 -14.32 0.72
N LEU A 255 -19.39 -13.54 1.81
CA LEU A 255 -18.20 -13.29 2.63
C LEU A 255 -18.30 -13.97 4.00
N PRO A 256 -17.29 -14.74 4.41
CA PRO A 256 -16.02 -14.96 3.72
C PRO A 256 -16.14 -15.92 2.52
N THR A 257 -15.40 -15.66 1.44
CA THR A 257 -15.44 -16.48 0.21
C THR A 257 -14.78 -17.86 0.38
N ARG A 258 -13.94 -18.01 1.40
CA ARG A 258 -13.29 -19.28 1.78
C ARG A 258 -13.48 -19.54 3.29
N PRO A 259 -14.67 -19.96 3.74
CA PRO A 259 -14.93 -20.22 5.15
C PRO A 259 -13.97 -21.27 5.72
N GLY A 260 -13.40 -21.01 6.90
CA GLY A 260 -12.47 -21.91 7.58
C GLY A 260 -11.02 -21.85 7.09
N VAL A 261 -10.72 -21.05 6.06
CA VAL A 261 -9.34 -20.79 5.62
C VAL A 261 -8.80 -19.54 6.33
N PRO A 262 -7.65 -19.60 7.02
CA PRO A 262 -7.08 -18.43 7.67
C PRO A 262 -6.69 -17.33 6.68
N TYR A 263 -6.77 -16.07 7.08
CA TYR A 263 -6.38 -14.94 6.24
C TYR A 263 -4.87 -14.71 6.28
N ALA A 264 -4.21 -14.64 5.12
CA ALA A 264 -2.79 -14.28 5.00
C ALA A 264 -2.48 -12.84 5.48
N THR A 265 -3.45 -11.93 5.36
CA THR A 265 -3.39 -10.51 5.69
C THR A 265 -4.76 -10.03 6.16
N VAL A 266 -4.81 -8.95 6.95
CA VAL A 266 -6.08 -8.31 7.37
C VAL A 266 -6.92 -7.74 6.20
N TYR A 267 -6.35 -7.69 5.00
CA TYR A 267 -6.97 -7.14 3.79
C TYR A 267 -7.25 -8.22 2.73
N ASN A 268 -7.28 -9.49 3.12
CA ASN A 268 -7.59 -10.57 2.17
C ASN A 268 -8.96 -10.41 1.53
N GLU A 269 -9.92 -9.89 2.30
CA GLU A 269 -11.27 -9.62 1.85
C GLU A 269 -11.72 -8.26 2.37
N GLU A 270 -12.26 -7.44 1.47
CA GLU A 270 -12.76 -6.10 1.71
C GLU A 270 -13.89 -5.83 0.72
N VAL A 271 -14.86 -5.00 1.12
CA VAL A 271 -15.85 -4.43 0.20
C VAL A 271 -15.68 -2.93 0.29
N VAL A 272 -15.26 -2.34 -0.82
CA VAL A 272 -14.97 -0.91 -0.92
C VAL A 272 -15.63 -0.33 -2.16
N ILE A 273 -16.22 0.85 -1.99
CA ILE A 273 -16.73 1.65 -3.08
C ILE A 273 -15.68 2.71 -3.38
N PHE A 274 -15.27 2.83 -4.63
CA PHE A 274 -14.37 3.88 -5.07
C PHE A 274 -15.12 4.90 -5.91
N ARG A 275 -14.87 6.17 -5.62
CA ARG A 275 -15.35 7.31 -6.40
C ARG A 275 -14.17 8.08 -6.95
N SER A 276 -14.24 8.51 -8.20
CA SER A 276 -13.21 9.37 -8.78
C SER A 276 -13.79 10.41 -9.72
N LYS A 277 -13.25 11.63 -9.67
CA LYS A 277 -13.56 12.70 -10.63
C LYS A 277 -12.73 12.52 -11.90
N ARG A 278 -13.21 13.09 -13.00
CA ARG A 278 -12.47 13.20 -14.26
C ARG A 278 -11.02 13.64 -14.06
N GLY A 279 -10.09 13.01 -14.76
CA GLY A 279 -8.66 13.30 -14.65
C GLY A 279 -7.98 12.64 -13.44
N ALA A 280 -8.69 11.82 -12.68
CA ALA A 280 -8.08 11.04 -11.61
C ALA A 280 -7.18 9.94 -12.15
N SER A 281 -6.07 9.70 -11.44
CA SER A 281 -5.11 8.66 -11.80
C SER A 281 -4.55 8.00 -10.56
N VAL A 282 -4.70 6.68 -10.47
CA VAL A 282 -4.07 5.85 -9.44
C VAL A 282 -2.77 5.30 -10.02
N GLY A 283 -1.66 5.67 -9.39
CA GLY A 283 -0.31 5.29 -9.78
C GLY A 283 -0.11 3.78 -9.75
N ALA A 284 0.82 3.31 -10.56
CA ALA A 284 1.07 1.89 -10.69
C ALA A 284 1.67 1.29 -9.41
N HIS A 285 1.07 0.22 -8.89
CA HIS A 285 1.46 -0.41 -7.62
C HIS A 285 1.10 -1.90 -7.59
N CYS A 286 1.53 -2.63 -6.56
CA CYS A 286 1.07 -4.00 -6.28
C CYS A 286 0.45 -4.08 -4.89
N GLY A 287 -0.60 -4.90 -4.77
CA GLY A 287 -1.22 -5.33 -3.54
C GLY A 287 -0.25 -5.97 -2.55
N SER A 288 -0.72 -6.16 -1.32
CA SER A 288 0.06 -6.73 -0.23
C SER A 288 0.24 -8.24 -0.34
N SER A 289 -0.64 -8.96 -1.03
CA SER A 289 -0.63 -10.43 -1.11
C SER A 289 -1.00 -10.93 -2.50
N ASN A 290 -0.43 -12.05 -2.95
CA ASN A 290 -0.94 -12.81 -4.11
C ASN A 290 -2.21 -13.61 -3.80
N GLY A 291 -2.63 -13.66 -2.53
CA GLY A 291 -3.81 -14.36 -2.06
C GLY A 291 -5.14 -13.63 -2.24
N VAL A 292 -5.19 -12.58 -3.05
CA VAL A 292 -6.36 -11.71 -3.22
C VAL A 292 -6.68 -11.53 -4.70
N ILE A 293 -7.97 -11.65 -5.04
CA ILE A 293 -8.52 -11.24 -6.33
C ILE A 293 -9.46 -10.05 -6.11
N ASN A 294 -9.37 -9.04 -6.95
CA ASN A 294 -10.30 -7.91 -6.97
C ASN A 294 -11.38 -8.17 -8.02
N LEU A 295 -12.64 -8.21 -7.59
CA LEU A 295 -13.80 -8.16 -8.46
C LEU A 295 -14.24 -6.69 -8.53
N HIS A 296 -13.97 -6.03 -9.65
CA HIS A 296 -14.16 -4.59 -9.83
C HIS A 296 -15.36 -4.35 -10.76
N LEU A 297 -16.52 -4.11 -10.17
CA LEU A 297 -17.74 -3.74 -10.87
C LEU A 297 -17.79 -2.23 -11.08
N THR A 298 -17.80 -1.79 -12.34
CA THR A 298 -17.98 -0.37 -12.65
C THR A 298 -19.47 -0.07 -12.66
N LEU A 299 -19.93 0.82 -11.77
CA LEU A 299 -21.36 1.14 -11.63
C LEU A 299 -21.78 2.29 -12.54
N LYS A 300 -20.91 3.29 -12.69
CA LYS A 300 -21.01 4.35 -13.70
C LYS A 300 -19.66 4.96 -14.05
N GLY A 301 -19.58 5.66 -15.18
CA GLY A 301 -18.40 6.42 -15.59
C GLY A 301 -17.26 5.57 -16.16
N GLY A 302 -17.58 4.39 -16.69
CA GLY A 302 -16.61 3.50 -17.32
C GLY A 302 -15.99 4.08 -18.60
N ARG A 303 -16.76 4.86 -19.37
CA ARG A 303 -16.25 5.53 -20.58
C ARG A 303 -15.08 6.47 -20.25
N GLY A 304 -13.97 6.28 -20.95
CA GLY A 304 -12.73 7.05 -20.73
C GLY A 304 -11.98 6.62 -19.47
N THR A 305 -12.36 5.49 -18.85
CA THR A 305 -11.65 4.91 -17.72
C THR A 305 -11.08 3.55 -18.08
N SER A 306 -9.83 3.28 -17.67
CA SER A 306 -9.19 1.99 -17.87
C SER A 306 -8.42 1.52 -16.64
N VAL A 307 -8.21 0.21 -16.58
CA VAL A 307 -7.33 -0.46 -15.61
C VAL A 307 -6.23 -1.16 -16.40
N SER A 308 -4.98 -0.97 -15.98
CA SER A 308 -3.83 -1.71 -16.52
C SER A 308 -3.33 -2.67 -15.47
N VAL A 309 -3.14 -3.95 -15.81
CA VAL A 309 -2.59 -4.99 -14.92
C VAL A 309 -1.51 -5.72 -15.69
N ASP A 310 -0.27 -5.65 -15.20
CA ASP A 310 0.92 -6.20 -15.86
C ASP A 310 1.08 -5.72 -17.32
N GLY A 311 0.78 -4.44 -17.57
CA GLY A 311 0.83 -3.85 -18.91
C GLY A 311 -0.36 -4.17 -19.81
N LEU A 312 -1.26 -5.06 -19.39
CA LEU A 312 -2.49 -5.37 -20.11
C LEU A 312 -3.59 -4.39 -19.69
N GLN A 313 -4.04 -3.56 -20.63
CA GLN A 313 -5.09 -2.58 -20.39
C GLN A 313 -6.47 -3.15 -20.73
N VAL A 314 -7.45 -2.87 -19.87
CA VAL A 314 -8.88 -3.13 -20.07
C VAL A 314 -9.64 -1.83 -19.82
N ASP A 315 -10.48 -1.43 -20.78
CA ASP A 315 -11.38 -0.31 -20.62
C ASP A 315 -12.61 -0.73 -19.82
N LEU A 316 -13.03 0.13 -18.89
CA LEU A 316 -14.16 -0.14 -18.01
C LEU A 316 -15.50 0.14 -18.70
N ARG A 317 -16.54 -0.57 -18.28
CA ARG A 317 -17.90 -0.43 -18.81
C ARG A 317 -18.92 -0.45 -17.68
N ASP A 318 -19.91 0.41 -17.79
CA ASP A 318 -20.97 0.50 -16.79
C ASP A 318 -21.77 -0.80 -16.71
N GLY A 319 -21.97 -1.28 -15.49
CA GLY A 319 -22.65 -2.54 -15.22
C GLY A 319 -21.82 -3.80 -15.46
N GLU A 320 -20.56 -3.69 -15.89
CA GLU A 320 -19.67 -4.83 -16.13
C GLU A 320 -18.54 -4.90 -15.08
N ALA A 321 -18.21 -6.12 -14.67
CA ALA A 321 -17.09 -6.40 -13.79
C ALA A 321 -15.83 -6.84 -14.56
N ILE A 322 -14.67 -6.38 -14.09
CA ILE A 322 -13.38 -6.99 -14.41
C ILE A 322 -12.82 -7.67 -13.15
N CYS A 323 -12.12 -8.78 -13.33
CA CYS A 323 -11.54 -9.53 -12.22
C CYS A 323 -10.05 -9.66 -12.42
N PHE A 324 -9.26 -9.20 -11.45
CA PHE A 324 -7.81 -9.17 -11.59
C PHE A 324 -7.10 -9.40 -10.26
N GLN A 325 -5.88 -9.92 -10.34
CA GLN A 325 -5.06 -10.20 -9.17
C GLN A 325 -4.15 -8.99 -8.89
N ASP A 326 -4.47 -8.24 -7.83
CA ASP A 326 -3.79 -6.96 -7.53
C ASP A 326 -2.33 -7.13 -7.09
N SER A 327 -1.86 -8.34 -6.82
CA SER A 327 -0.43 -8.60 -6.62
C SER A 327 0.43 -8.29 -7.85
N TYR A 328 -0.18 -8.24 -9.04
CA TYR A 328 0.46 -7.71 -10.23
C TYR A 328 0.51 -6.18 -10.19
N PHE A 329 1.50 -5.61 -10.85
CA PHE A 329 1.67 -4.17 -10.97
C PHE A 329 0.52 -3.62 -11.79
N HIS A 330 -0.29 -2.74 -11.18
CA HIS A 330 -1.52 -2.26 -11.78
C HIS A 330 -1.78 -0.79 -11.49
N SER A 331 -2.51 -0.13 -12.39
CA SER A 331 -2.90 1.28 -12.29
C SER A 331 -4.34 1.46 -12.77
N VAL A 332 -4.94 2.60 -12.40
CA VAL A 332 -6.27 3.01 -12.87
C VAL A 332 -6.16 4.42 -13.42
N HIS A 333 -6.72 4.64 -14.61
CA HIS A 333 -6.75 5.95 -15.25
C HIS A 333 -8.18 6.35 -15.55
N HIS A 334 -8.62 7.51 -15.06
CA HIS A 334 -9.88 8.16 -15.42
C HIS A 334 -9.55 9.39 -16.26
N GLY A 335 -9.66 9.26 -17.58
CA GLY A 335 -9.21 10.24 -18.56
C GLY A 335 -9.91 11.59 -18.49
N LEU A 336 -9.30 12.61 -19.12
CA LEU A 336 -9.90 13.95 -19.26
C LEU A 336 -11.05 13.99 -20.28
N ASP A 337 -11.15 12.96 -21.12
CA ASP A 337 -12.25 12.67 -22.04
C ASP A 337 -13.33 11.77 -21.41
N GLY A 338 -13.13 11.32 -20.17
CA GLY A 338 -14.08 10.50 -19.42
C GLY A 338 -15.29 11.27 -18.89
N GLU A 339 -16.13 10.57 -18.14
CA GLU A 339 -17.31 11.19 -17.51
C GLU A 339 -16.91 12.14 -16.37
N GLU A 340 -17.85 12.91 -15.81
CA GLU A 340 -17.50 13.78 -14.66
C GLU A 340 -17.07 12.94 -13.45
N GLU A 341 -17.75 11.82 -13.24
CA GLU A 341 -17.62 10.97 -12.07
C GLU A 341 -17.64 9.49 -12.48
N ARG A 342 -16.75 8.71 -11.90
CA ARG A 342 -16.75 7.25 -11.95
C ARG A 342 -17.02 6.71 -10.55
N ILE A 343 -17.95 5.76 -10.45
CA ILE A 343 -18.22 5.00 -9.22
C ILE A 343 -18.02 3.52 -9.53
N SER A 344 -17.27 2.83 -8.68
CA SER A 344 -17.12 1.39 -8.75
C SER A 344 -17.28 0.71 -7.40
N LEU A 345 -17.83 -0.50 -7.41
CA LEU A 345 -17.84 -1.41 -6.27
C LEU A 345 -16.72 -2.44 -6.47
N VAL A 346 -15.78 -2.49 -5.54
CA VAL A 346 -14.69 -3.48 -5.53
C VAL A 346 -14.90 -4.44 -4.38
N VAL A 347 -15.01 -5.72 -4.70
CA VAL A 347 -15.06 -6.82 -3.75
C VAL A 347 -13.74 -7.56 -3.83
N ARG A 348 -12.91 -7.45 -2.79
CA ARG A 348 -11.69 -8.25 -2.63
C ARG A 348 -12.09 -9.60 -2.06
N VAL A 349 -11.70 -10.66 -2.74
CA VAL A 349 -12.01 -12.05 -2.38
C VAL A 349 -10.73 -12.83 -2.19
N MET A 350 -10.80 -13.87 -1.35
CA MET A 350 -9.69 -14.78 -1.19
C MET A 350 -9.44 -15.53 -2.50
N HIS A 351 -8.16 -15.75 -2.82
CA HIS A 351 -7.76 -16.51 -4.00
C HIS A 351 -8.46 -17.88 -4.06
N PRO A 352 -8.96 -18.33 -5.23
CA PRO A 352 -9.77 -19.55 -5.33
C PRO A 352 -8.98 -20.81 -4.91
N ASP A 353 -7.68 -20.83 -5.21
CA ASP A 353 -6.76 -21.92 -4.82
C ASP A 353 -6.26 -21.81 -3.37
N MET A 354 -6.69 -20.81 -2.58
CA MET A 354 -6.20 -20.65 -1.21
C MET A 354 -6.68 -21.78 -0.32
N ASP A 355 -5.75 -22.47 0.34
CA ASP A 355 -6.03 -23.56 1.27
C ASP A 355 -5.19 -23.39 2.54
N ALA A 356 -5.70 -23.85 3.69
CA ALA A 356 -5.01 -23.74 4.97
C ALA A 356 -3.62 -24.40 4.95
N LYS A 357 -3.43 -25.47 4.15
CA LYS A 357 -2.13 -26.15 4.00
C LYS A 357 -1.07 -25.27 3.34
N LEU A 358 -1.47 -24.30 2.51
CA LEU A 358 -0.55 -23.40 1.82
C LEU A 358 0.04 -22.33 2.75
N LEU A 359 -0.60 -22.09 3.89
CA LEU A 359 -0.16 -21.08 4.87
C LEU A 359 0.92 -21.61 5.83
N GLY A 360 1.20 -22.92 5.80
CA GLY A 360 2.23 -23.55 6.62
C GLY A 360 2.00 -23.43 8.14
N SER A 361 3.07 -23.56 8.92
CA SER A 361 3.06 -23.41 10.39
C SER A 361 3.05 -21.94 10.80
N ARG A 362 2.05 -21.18 10.34
CA ARG A 362 1.94 -19.77 10.66
C ARG A 362 1.73 -19.58 12.16
N THR A 363 2.47 -18.65 12.76
CA THR A 363 2.14 -18.14 14.09
C THR A 363 1.17 -16.98 13.91
N ASP A 364 -0.04 -17.10 14.44
CA ASP A 364 -1.23 -16.27 14.12
C ASP A 364 -1.17 -14.77 14.41
N SER A 365 0.00 -14.18 14.62
CA SER A 365 0.13 -12.73 14.65
C SER A 365 0.18 -12.20 13.22
N VAL A 366 -0.96 -12.03 12.55
CA VAL A 366 -1.04 -10.99 11.52
C VAL A 366 -1.05 -9.68 12.32
N PRO A 367 0.02 -8.88 12.33
CA PRO A 367 -0.04 -7.59 12.96
C PRO A 367 -1.12 -6.81 12.22
N ASP A 368 -2.13 -6.34 12.95
CA ASP A 368 -3.12 -5.44 12.39
C ASP A 368 -2.37 -4.22 11.83
N LEU A 369 -2.47 -3.98 10.53
CA LEU A 369 -1.80 -2.85 9.90
C LEU A 369 -2.41 -1.51 10.36
N GLN A 370 -3.61 -1.51 10.98
CA GLN A 370 -4.11 -0.34 11.72
C GLN A 370 -3.31 -0.04 12.99
N ALA A 371 -2.55 -1.00 13.53
CA ALA A 371 -1.58 -0.77 14.60
C ALA A 371 -0.26 -0.19 14.05
N TRP A 372 -0.06 -0.18 12.73
CA TRP A 372 1.10 0.46 12.09
C TRP A 372 0.84 1.93 11.74
N ASP A 373 -0.38 2.26 11.30
CA ASP A 373 -0.83 3.66 11.11
C ASP A 373 -1.00 4.42 12.45
N ARG A 374 -1.04 3.69 13.56
CA ARG A 374 -1.04 4.23 14.92
C ARG A 374 0.30 3.91 15.58
N SER A 375 1.34 4.66 15.24
CA SER A 375 2.61 4.53 15.96
C SER A 375 2.34 4.64 17.46
N ALA A 376 2.78 3.65 18.23
CA ALA A 376 2.60 3.62 19.68
C ALA A 376 3.16 4.90 20.36
N SER A 377 4.07 5.61 19.68
CA SER A 377 4.55 6.94 20.05
C SER A 377 3.48 8.03 19.89
N LEU A 378 2.65 8.02 18.85
CA LEU A 378 1.53 8.95 18.66
C LEU A 378 0.43 8.71 19.70
N LEU A 379 0.11 7.46 20.03
CA LEU A 379 -0.84 7.16 21.11
C LEU A 379 -0.33 7.66 22.46
N LYS A 380 0.94 7.37 22.80
CA LYS A 380 1.59 7.93 23.99
C LYS A 380 1.57 9.46 24.02
N GLU A 381 1.82 10.10 22.87
CA GLU A 381 1.83 11.55 22.77
C GLU A 381 0.43 12.15 22.85
N VAL A 382 -0.58 11.50 22.27
CA VAL A 382 -2.00 11.89 22.41
C VAL A 382 -2.47 11.71 23.85
N GLU A 383 -2.10 10.62 24.53
CA GLU A 383 -2.36 10.45 25.96
C GLU A 383 -1.69 11.54 26.79
N ARG A 384 -0.42 11.86 26.49
CA ARG A 384 0.32 12.94 27.16
C ARG A 384 -0.37 14.29 26.99
N LEU A 385 -0.77 14.64 25.76
CA LEU A 385 -1.45 15.89 25.44
C LEU A 385 -2.84 15.97 26.08
N ARG A 386 -3.59 14.86 26.13
CA ARG A 386 -4.89 14.78 26.83
C ARG A 386 -4.72 15.01 28.33
N GLU A 387 -3.67 14.46 28.92
CA GLU A 387 -3.35 14.67 30.34
C GLU A 387 -2.98 16.14 30.62
N GLU A 388 -2.18 16.75 29.75
CA GLU A 388 -1.79 18.16 29.86
C GLU A 388 -3.01 19.09 29.70
N TYR A 389 -3.92 18.80 28.76
CA TYR A 389 -5.18 19.52 28.61
C TYR A 389 -6.08 19.41 29.84
N ARG A 390 -6.22 18.20 30.43
CA ARG A 390 -6.99 18.01 31.67
C ARG A 390 -6.47 18.85 32.83
N LYS A 391 -5.14 18.96 32.97
CA LYS A 391 -4.51 19.81 33.99
C LYS A 391 -4.79 21.29 33.77
N LEU A 392 -4.70 21.76 32.52
CA LEU A 392 -5.01 23.15 32.17
C LEU A 392 -6.50 23.47 32.40
N ALA A 393 -7.40 22.58 31.99
CA ALA A 393 -8.84 22.74 32.22
C ALA A 393 -9.20 22.80 33.72
N ALA A 394 -8.56 21.97 34.54
CA ALA A 394 -8.73 22.01 36.01
C ALA A 394 -8.17 23.30 36.63
N ALA A 395 -7.06 23.84 36.12
CA ALA A 395 -6.49 25.10 36.59
C ALA A 395 -7.36 26.31 36.24
N VAL A 396 -8.03 26.29 35.07
CA VAL A 396 -8.97 27.34 34.65
C VAL A 396 -10.30 27.23 35.39
N GLY A 397 -10.81 26.02 35.62
CA GLY A 397 -12.05 25.79 36.39
C GLY A 397 -11.93 26.07 37.90
N GLY A 398 -10.71 26.21 38.41
CA GLY A 398 -10.44 26.57 39.82
C GLY A 398 -10.34 28.08 40.09
N GLN A 399 -10.41 28.93 39.06
CA GLN A 399 -10.29 30.39 39.22
C GLN A 399 -11.63 31.14 39.38
N ASP A 400 -12.77 30.45 39.29
CA ASP A 400 -14.10 31.09 39.36
C ASP A 400 -14.81 31.00 40.73
N SER A 401 -14.12 30.59 41.80
CA SER A 401 -14.73 30.51 43.14
C SER A 401 -14.25 31.57 44.14
N SER A 402 -13.69 32.71 43.69
CA SER A 402 -13.35 33.82 44.59
C SER A 402 -13.75 35.20 44.03
N CYS A 403 -15.01 35.35 43.65
CA CYS A 403 -15.66 36.66 43.57
C CYS A 403 -17.11 36.54 44.03
N SER A 404 -17.30 36.45 45.35
CA SER A 404 -18.58 36.76 45.98
C SER A 404 -18.35 37.39 47.35
N VAL A 405 -18.92 38.60 47.46
CA VAL A 405 -19.08 39.54 48.58
C VAL A 405 -17.94 40.52 48.82
#